data_AF-A0A831WNT4-F1
#
_entry.id   AF-A0A831WNT4-F1
#
_cell.length_a   1.000
_cell.length_b   1.000
_cell.length_c   1.000
_cell.angle_alpha   90.00
_cell.angle_beta   90.00
_cell.angle_gamma   90.00
#
_symmetry.space_group_name_H-M   'P 1'
#
loop_
_entity.id
_entity.type
_entity.pdbx_description
1 polymer ?
#
loop_
_entity_poly.entity_id
_entity_poly.type
_entity_poly.pdbx_seq_one_letter_code
_entity_poly.pdbx_strand_id
1 'polypeptide(L)'
;MNKVSTIFNYLTNDFEKLWNLIAEQPEEDFPRGNYIFALKSMIFLEIISRICTKTDKILELSSHLDSLYFKELPSCLKLNEDFDLPYRDKDKRHQYLIYWLYKTIRHGTAHYYDQIILAGDDFYLDIAIFGPGYSFSLEYLTDYRDESKHLHFEKVKDENELKNLGLIEGKNLIRLFFNPGLFYIDLKEAVQKIKLIERYGTNPFDNFISPKYEKHMQIKCKLETLQRYITFE
;
A
#
# COMPACT_ATOMS: atom_id res chain seq x y z
N MET A 1 11.19 -26.97 -3.12
CA MET A 1 11.34 -25.50 -3.13
C MET A 1 10.27 -24.93 -4.05
N ASN A 2 9.51 -23.93 -3.59
CA ASN A 2 8.40 -23.38 -4.38
C ASN A 2 8.94 -22.47 -5.49
N LYS A 3 8.34 -22.56 -6.68
CA LYS A 3 8.64 -21.66 -7.80
C LYS A 3 7.97 -20.30 -7.58
N VAL A 4 8.52 -19.26 -8.19
CA VAL A 4 7.92 -17.91 -8.18
C VAL A 4 6.45 -17.96 -8.64
N SER A 5 6.14 -18.67 -9.73
CA SER A 5 4.76 -18.78 -10.23
C SER A 5 3.80 -19.41 -9.20
N THR A 6 4.27 -20.39 -8.43
CA THR A 6 3.48 -21.03 -7.38
C THR A 6 3.16 -20.06 -6.24
N ILE A 7 4.15 -19.30 -5.77
CA ILE A 7 3.95 -18.31 -4.70
C ILE A 7 3.02 -17.18 -5.17
N PHE A 8 3.20 -16.70 -6.40
CA PHE A 8 2.28 -15.73 -6.99
C PHE A 8 0.85 -16.25 -7.01
N ASN A 9 0.64 -17.48 -7.51
CA ASN A 9 -0.68 -18.07 -7.54
C ASN A 9 -1.31 -18.22 -6.14
N TYR A 10 -0.53 -18.56 -5.11
CA TYR A 10 -1.05 -18.60 -3.75
C TYR A 10 -1.48 -17.21 -3.27
N LEU A 11 -0.62 -16.20 -3.41
CA LEU A 11 -0.93 -14.84 -2.97
C LEU A 11 -2.15 -14.26 -3.70
N THR A 12 -2.21 -14.42 -5.02
CA THR A 12 -3.32 -13.88 -5.82
C THR A 12 -4.63 -14.62 -5.51
N ASN A 13 -4.61 -15.96 -5.46
CA ASN A 13 -5.81 -16.72 -5.17
C ASN A 13 -6.31 -16.49 -3.75
N ASP A 14 -5.43 -16.44 -2.75
CA ASP A 14 -5.80 -16.21 -1.35
C ASP A 14 -6.28 -14.79 -1.11
N PHE A 15 -5.82 -13.82 -1.91
CA PHE A 15 -6.35 -12.46 -1.87
C PHE A 15 -7.74 -12.43 -2.51
N GLU A 16 -7.86 -12.89 -3.75
CA GLU A 16 -9.09 -12.78 -4.56
C GLU A 16 -10.25 -13.57 -3.97
N LYS A 17 -10.01 -14.83 -3.60
CA LYS A 17 -11.06 -15.68 -3.03
C LYS A 17 -11.57 -15.12 -1.71
N LEU A 18 -10.66 -14.67 -0.85
CA LEU A 18 -11.04 -14.12 0.44
C LEU A 18 -11.77 -12.78 0.26
N TRP A 19 -11.29 -11.90 -0.62
CA TRP A 19 -11.94 -10.61 -0.88
C TRP A 19 -13.37 -10.81 -1.36
N ASN A 20 -13.56 -11.61 -2.41
CA ASN A 20 -14.86 -11.83 -3.01
C ASN A 20 -15.81 -12.57 -2.05
N LEU A 21 -15.31 -13.58 -1.32
CA LEU A 21 -16.11 -14.28 -0.31
C LEU A 21 -16.66 -13.32 0.75
N ILE A 22 -15.82 -12.38 1.23
CA ILE A 22 -16.25 -11.39 2.22
C ILE A 22 -17.21 -10.37 1.59
N ALA A 23 -16.94 -9.92 0.36
CA ALA A 23 -17.80 -8.99 -0.36
C ALA A 23 -19.22 -9.55 -0.60
N GLU A 24 -19.36 -10.87 -0.73
CA GLU A 24 -20.66 -11.54 -0.87
C GLU A 24 -21.48 -11.59 0.43
N GLN A 25 -20.85 -11.40 1.60
CA GLN A 25 -21.56 -11.42 2.88
C GLN A 25 -22.23 -10.06 3.14
N PRO A 26 -23.47 -10.02 3.66
CA PRO A 26 -24.15 -8.78 4.05
C PRO A 26 -23.44 -8.04 5.19
N GLU A 27 -23.69 -6.73 5.31
CA GLU A 27 -22.89 -5.79 6.12
C GLU A 27 -23.05 -5.94 7.64
N GLU A 28 -24.23 -6.35 8.11
CA GLU A 28 -24.62 -6.15 9.51
C GLU A 28 -23.76 -6.88 10.56
N ASP A 29 -23.01 -7.93 10.23
CA ASP A 29 -22.26 -8.71 11.24
C ASP A 29 -20.87 -9.23 10.80
N PHE A 30 -20.36 -8.82 9.64
CA PHE A 30 -19.18 -9.45 9.07
C PHE A 30 -17.91 -8.58 9.16
N PRO A 31 -16.85 -9.01 9.89
CA PRO A 31 -15.58 -8.27 9.94
C PRO A 31 -14.93 -8.26 8.55
N ARG A 32 -14.70 -7.05 8.00
CA ARG A 32 -14.28 -6.88 6.60
C ARG A 32 -12.78 -7.06 6.35
N GLY A 33 -11.95 -7.23 7.39
CA GLY A 33 -10.55 -7.62 7.21
C GLY A 33 -9.67 -6.60 6.45
N ASN A 34 -10.02 -5.31 6.49
CA ASN A 34 -9.28 -4.20 5.89
C ASN A 34 -7.75 -4.30 6.08
N TYR A 35 -7.27 -4.48 7.31
CA TYR A 35 -5.82 -4.56 7.59
C TYR A 35 -5.16 -5.81 7.01
N ILE A 36 -5.83 -6.97 6.98
CA ILE A 36 -5.24 -8.19 6.39
C ILE A 36 -5.06 -8.03 4.87
N PHE A 37 -6.01 -7.36 4.18
CA PHE A 37 -5.86 -7.09 2.75
C PHE A 37 -4.78 -6.05 2.47
N ALA A 38 -4.70 -4.98 3.26
CA ALA A 38 -3.59 -4.03 3.16
C ALA A 38 -2.24 -4.73 3.33
N LEU A 39 -2.08 -5.57 4.37
CA LEU A 39 -0.85 -6.31 4.58
C LEU A 39 -0.54 -7.28 3.43
N LYS A 40 -1.52 -8.07 2.98
CA LYS A 40 -1.35 -8.99 1.83
C LYS A 40 -0.93 -8.25 0.57
N SER A 41 -1.50 -7.08 0.30
CA SER A 41 -1.14 -6.26 -0.87
C SER A 41 0.31 -5.74 -0.78
N MET A 42 0.79 -5.39 0.41
CA MET A 42 2.19 -4.98 0.60
C MET A 42 3.18 -6.14 0.54
N ILE A 43 2.79 -7.33 0.99
CA ILE A 43 3.58 -8.56 0.79
C ILE A 43 3.71 -8.85 -0.72
N PHE A 44 2.61 -8.69 -1.46
CA PHE A 44 2.61 -8.86 -2.91
C PHE A 44 3.55 -7.86 -3.60
N LEU A 45 3.45 -6.57 -3.24
CA LEU A 45 4.35 -5.52 -3.69
C LEU A 45 5.82 -5.86 -3.42
N GLU A 46 6.15 -6.29 -2.20
CA GLU A 46 7.51 -6.65 -1.79
C GLU A 46 8.09 -7.74 -2.69
N ILE A 47 7.32 -8.81 -2.89
CA ILE A 47 7.73 -9.96 -3.69
C ILE A 47 7.99 -9.56 -5.15
N ILE A 48 7.07 -8.80 -5.74
CA ILE A 48 7.22 -8.27 -7.10
C ILE A 48 8.47 -7.40 -7.18
N SER A 49 8.65 -6.48 -6.23
CA SER A 49 9.75 -5.52 -6.20
C SER A 49 11.11 -6.19 -6.07
N ARG A 50 11.21 -7.24 -5.25
CA ARG A 50 12.41 -8.07 -5.13
C ARG A 50 12.77 -8.74 -6.45
N ILE A 51 11.80 -9.33 -7.13
CA ILE A 51 12.03 -9.99 -8.43
C ILE A 51 12.43 -8.94 -9.47
N CYS A 52 11.70 -7.83 -9.55
CA CYS A 52 11.99 -6.74 -10.48
C CYS A 52 13.35 -6.09 -10.24
N THR A 53 13.80 -5.95 -8.99
CA THR A 53 15.15 -5.45 -8.68
C THR A 53 16.22 -6.39 -9.20
N LYS A 54 16.09 -7.71 -8.97
CA LYS A 54 17.07 -8.70 -9.46
C LYS A 54 17.07 -8.87 -10.98
N THR A 55 15.98 -8.48 -11.64
CA THR A 55 15.79 -8.66 -13.08
C THR A 55 15.79 -7.34 -13.86
N ASP A 56 16.15 -6.24 -13.20
CA ASP A 56 16.21 -4.88 -13.76
C ASP A 56 14.91 -4.44 -14.47
N LYS A 57 13.77 -4.81 -13.89
CA LYS A 57 12.41 -4.49 -14.39
C LYS A 57 11.65 -3.47 -13.55
N ILE A 58 12.28 -2.90 -12.52
CA ILE A 58 11.59 -2.03 -11.57
C ILE A 58 11.00 -0.77 -12.23
N LEU A 59 11.70 -0.20 -13.20
CA LEU A 59 11.22 0.95 -13.99
C LEU A 59 10.08 0.55 -14.95
N GLU A 60 10.18 -0.62 -15.58
CA GLU A 60 9.13 -1.16 -16.46
C GLU A 60 7.83 -1.37 -15.66
N LEU A 61 7.92 -1.98 -14.47
CA LEU A 61 6.81 -2.13 -13.53
C LEU A 61 6.21 -0.77 -13.17
N SER A 62 7.05 0.20 -12.81
CA SER A 62 6.63 1.54 -12.40
C SER A 62 5.87 2.30 -13.49
N SER A 63 6.20 2.04 -14.77
CA SER A 63 5.53 2.65 -15.92
C SER A 63 4.08 2.18 -16.12
N HIS A 64 3.71 1.03 -15.54
CA HIS A 64 2.38 0.44 -15.65
C HIS A 64 1.51 0.62 -14.40
N LEU A 65 2.06 1.22 -13.34
CA LEU A 65 1.33 1.56 -12.12
C LEU A 65 0.72 2.97 -12.21
N ASP A 66 -0.39 3.16 -11.50
CA ASP A 66 -1.07 4.46 -11.41
C ASP A 66 -0.10 5.56 -10.95
N SER A 67 -0.22 6.74 -11.57
CA SER A 67 0.58 7.92 -11.22
C SER A 67 0.39 8.38 -9.78
N LEU A 68 -0.77 8.12 -9.17
CA LEU A 68 -1.07 8.51 -7.79
C LEU A 68 -0.11 7.87 -6.78
N TYR A 69 0.36 6.65 -7.05
CA TYR A 69 1.36 5.96 -6.21
C TYR A 69 2.72 6.66 -6.16
N PHE A 70 3.01 7.49 -7.18
CA PHE A 70 4.24 8.25 -7.32
C PHE A 70 4.07 9.72 -6.96
N LYS A 71 2.98 10.07 -6.26
CA LYS A 71 2.85 11.38 -5.63
C LYS A 71 3.98 11.52 -4.60
N GLU A 72 4.78 12.58 -4.75
CA GLU A 72 5.87 12.88 -3.83
C GLU A 72 5.31 13.31 -2.46
N LEU A 73 6.01 12.95 -1.40
CA LEU A 73 5.75 13.25 0.00
C LEU A 73 7.10 13.57 0.66
N PRO A 74 7.13 14.23 1.83
CA PRO A 74 8.39 14.55 2.50
C PRO A 74 9.30 13.31 2.68
N SER A 75 10.61 13.48 2.47
CA SER A 75 11.58 12.36 2.58
C SER A 75 11.93 12.06 4.04
N CYS A 76 10.96 11.55 4.78
CA CYS A 76 11.09 11.33 6.23
C CYS A 76 11.11 9.84 6.62
N LEU A 77 10.70 8.95 5.73
CA LEU A 77 10.73 7.50 5.92
C LEU A 77 11.92 6.91 5.17
N LYS A 78 13.01 6.62 5.88
CA LYS A 78 14.15 5.87 5.32
C LYS A 78 14.17 4.47 5.92
N LEU A 79 14.22 3.46 5.06
CA LEU A 79 14.72 2.14 5.44
C LEU A 79 15.96 1.83 4.59
N ASN A 80 16.74 0.87 5.08
CA ASN A 80 17.78 0.21 4.30
C ASN A 80 17.20 -1.12 3.80
N GLU A 81 16.55 -1.11 2.65
CA GLU A 81 16.14 -2.32 1.95
C GLU A 81 17.25 -2.85 1.05
N ASP A 82 17.23 -4.16 0.85
CA ASP A 82 18.07 -4.86 -0.13
C ASP A 82 17.46 -4.89 -1.54
N PHE A 83 16.29 -4.29 -1.71
CA PHE A 83 15.57 -4.17 -2.98
C PHE A 83 14.95 -2.78 -3.11
N ASP A 84 14.63 -2.36 -4.33
CA ASP A 84 13.92 -1.11 -4.57
C ASP A 84 12.42 -1.37 -4.76
N LEU A 85 11.57 -0.55 -4.13
CA LEU A 85 10.16 -0.42 -4.49
C LEU A 85 10.01 0.31 -5.84
N PRO A 86 8.84 0.24 -6.51
CA PRO A 86 8.61 0.98 -7.75
C PRO A 86 8.94 2.47 -7.59
N TYR A 87 9.68 3.02 -8.54
CA TYR A 87 10.11 4.42 -8.57
C TYR A 87 10.12 4.96 -10.00
N ARG A 88 9.93 6.27 -10.15
CA ARG A 88 10.10 7.00 -11.43
C ARG A 88 11.41 7.77 -11.50
N ASP A 89 11.85 8.28 -10.36
CA ASP A 89 13.16 8.91 -10.16
C ASP A 89 13.85 8.23 -8.96
N LYS A 90 15.05 7.69 -9.21
CA LYS A 90 15.82 6.94 -8.21
C LYS A 90 16.19 7.82 -7.01
N ASP A 91 16.48 9.10 -7.23
CA ASP A 91 16.90 10.01 -6.17
C ASP A 91 15.74 10.41 -5.26
N LYS A 92 14.52 10.32 -5.79
CA LYS A 92 13.27 10.63 -5.08
C LYS A 92 12.50 9.41 -4.58
N ARG A 93 12.99 8.18 -4.79
CA ARG A 93 12.23 6.94 -4.51
C ARG A 93 11.59 6.88 -3.11
N HIS A 94 12.29 7.37 -2.09
CA HIS A 94 11.82 7.41 -0.69
C HIS A 94 10.72 8.44 -0.41
N GLN A 95 10.44 9.31 -1.38
CA GLN A 95 9.41 10.35 -1.31
C GLN A 95 8.08 9.87 -1.89
N TYR A 96 8.04 8.77 -2.64
CA TYR A 96 6.79 8.33 -3.25
C TYR A 96 5.81 7.77 -2.23
N LEU A 97 4.52 8.05 -2.45
CA LEU A 97 3.42 7.56 -1.63
C LEU A 97 3.42 6.03 -1.49
N ILE A 98 3.76 5.28 -2.54
CA ILE A 98 3.92 3.82 -2.44
C ILE A 98 4.96 3.39 -1.40
N TYR A 99 6.03 4.19 -1.24
CA TYR A 99 7.06 3.95 -0.23
C TYR A 99 6.50 4.18 1.17
N TRP A 100 5.70 5.23 1.34
CA TRP A 100 5.01 5.52 2.59
C TRP A 100 4.04 4.41 2.95
N LEU A 101 3.11 4.05 2.06
CA LEU A 101 2.16 2.95 2.25
C LEU A 101 2.87 1.65 2.64
N TYR A 102 3.93 1.29 1.92
CA TYR A 102 4.70 0.11 2.24
C TYR A 102 5.31 0.19 3.64
N LYS A 103 5.97 1.28 4.01
CA LYS A 103 6.55 1.44 5.35
C LYS A 103 5.52 1.28 6.44
N THR A 104 4.41 1.98 6.29
CA THR A 104 3.43 2.20 7.35
C THR A 104 2.45 1.04 7.49
N ILE A 105 2.31 0.21 6.44
CA ILE A 105 1.48 -1.00 6.48
C ILE A 105 2.35 -2.23 6.72
N ARG A 106 3.47 -2.39 5.99
CA ARG A 106 4.33 -3.60 6.05
C ARG A 106 5.39 -3.58 7.14
N HIS A 107 5.73 -2.43 7.69
CA HIS A 107 6.64 -2.31 8.84
C HIS A 107 6.02 -1.51 9.98
N GLY A 108 4.72 -1.21 9.79
CA GLY A 108 3.79 -0.41 10.55
C GLY A 108 3.25 -0.93 11.86
N THR A 109 2.33 -0.15 12.42
CA THR A 109 1.35 -0.61 13.42
C THR A 109 0.27 -1.51 12.81
N ALA A 110 0.08 -1.51 11.49
CA ALA A 110 -0.90 -2.37 10.80
C ALA A 110 -0.70 -3.88 11.07
N HIS A 111 0.54 -4.29 11.33
CA HIS A 111 0.87 -5.66 11.77
C HIS A 111 0.22 -6.06 13.11
N TYR A 112 -0.14 -5.07 13.92
CA TYR A 112 -0.83 -5.24 15.20
C TYR A 112 -2.35 -5.03 15.07
N TYR A 113 -2.89 -4.96 13.85
CA TYR A 113 -4.29 -4.61 13.60
C TYR A 113 -4.70 -3.28 14.23
N ASP A 114 -3.74 -2.35 14.31
CA ASP A 114 -3.91 -1.05 14.93
C ASP A 114 -3.93 0.05 13.86
N GLN A 115 -4.54 1.18 14.20
CA GLN A 115 -4.60 2.35 13.33
C GLN A 115 -3.20 2.83 12.96
N ILE A 116 -3.09 3.37 11.75
CA ILE A 116 -1.80 3.78 11.19
C ILE A 116 -1.77 5.30 11.19
N ILE A 117 -1.27 5.86 12.30
CA ILE A 117 -1.17 7.30 12.47
C ILE A 117 0.30 7.70 12.50
N LEU A 118 0.68 8.60 11.61
CA LEU A 118 2.01 9.16 11.52
C LEU A 118 2.00 10.58 12.06
N ALA A 119 2.87 10.86 13.04
CA ALA A 119 3.04 12.19 13.56
C ALA A 119 3.98 13.01 12.67
N GLY A 120 3.49 14.12 12.13
CA GLY A 120 4.30 15.24 11.68
C GLY A 120 4.49 16.28 12.79
N ASP A 121 5.25 17.33 12.48
CA ASP A 121 5.60 18.36 13.45
C ASP A 121 4.34 19.10 13.97
N ASP A 122 3.38 19.39 13.08
CA ASP A 122 2.15 20.16 13.29
C ASP A 122 0.88 19.48 12.71
N PHE A 123 1.00 18.21 12.30
CA PHE A 123 -0.12 17.41 11.81
C PHE A 123 0.00 15.93 12.18
N TYR A 124 -1.09 15.21 12.00
CA TYR A 124 -1.14 13.75 11.97
C TYR A 124 -1.59 13.29 10.59
N LEU A 125 -0.98 12.23 10.05
CA LEU A 125 -1.45 11.52 8.88
C LEU A 125 -2.03 10.17 9.32
N ASP A 126 -3.34 10.05 9.28
CA ASP A 126 -4.06 8.79 9.44
C ASP A 126 -4.19 8.09 8.08
N ILE A 127 -3.91 6.79 8.03
CA ILE A 127 -4.13 5.98 6.82
C ILE A 127 -5.37 5.12 7.04
N ALA A 128 -6.48 5.59 6.47
CA ALA A 128 -7.76 4.89 6.52
C ALA A 128 -7.80 3.78 5.47
N ILE A 129 -7.85 2.54 5.93
CA ILE A 129 -7.85 1.35 5.08
C ILE A 129 -9.29 0.85 4.88
N PHE A 130 -9.72 0.79 3.63
CA PHE A 130 -11.00 0.19 3.26
C PHE A 130 -10.89 -1.33 3.09
N GLY A 131 -11.93 -2.04 3.51
CA GLY A 131 -12.08 -3.48 3.26
C GLY A 131 -13.09 -3.75 2.14
N PRO A 132 -13.30 -5.02 1.78
CA PRO A 132 -14.43 -5.45 0.94
C PRO A 132 -15.77 -5.02 1.54
N GLY A 133 -16.39 -3.98 0.96
CA GLY A 133 -17.78 -3.64 1.22
C GLY A 133 -18.74 -4.72 0.72
N TYR A 134 -19.97 -4.74 1.23
CA TYR A 134 -20.99 -5.64 0.70
C TYR A 134 -21.23 -5.35 -0.79
N SER A 135 -21.24 -6.39 -1.61
CA SER A 135 -21.31 -6.33 -3.08
C SER A 135 -20.11 -5.70 -3.78
N PHE A 136 -19.05 -5.32 -3.06
CA PHE A 136 -17.86 -4.67 -3.63
C PHE A 136 -16.78 -5.72 -3.90
N SER A 137 -17.06 -6.63 -4.84
CA SER A 137 -16.10 -7.61 -5.34
C SER A 137 -14.92 -6.93 -6.04
N LEU A 138 -13.85 -7.67 -6.32
CA LEU A 138 -12.73 -7.12 -7.12
C LEU A 138 -13.15 -6.75 -8.55
N GLU A 139 -14.11 -7.48 -9.13
CA GLU A 139 -14.70 -7.15 -10.42
C GLU A 139 -15.44 -5.81 -10.34
N TYR A 140 -16.30 -5.63 -9.33
CA TYR A 140 -16.97 -4.36 -9.08
C TYR A 140 -15.98 -3.21 -8.92
N LEU A 141 -14.91 -3.38 -8.13
CA LEU A 141 -13.89 -2.34 -7.98
C LEU A 141 -13.21 -1.98 -9.30
N THR A 142 -13.02 -2.96 -10.20
CA THR A 142 -12.46 -2.73 -11.52
C THR A 142 -13.41 -1.90 -12.38
N ASP A 143 -14.70 -2.26 -12.39
CA ASP A 143 -15.73 -1.60 -13.20
C ASP A 143 -16.07 -0.18 -12.71
N TYR A 144 -15.98 0.06 -11.39
CA TYR A 144 -16.34 1.32 -10.74
C TYR A 144 -15.11 1.99 -10.09
N ARG A 145 -13.96 1.90 -10.76
CA ARG A 145 -12.67 2.40 -10.26
C ARG A 145 -12.70 3.89 -9.87
N ASP A 146 -13.31 4.72 -10.71
CA ASP A 146 -13.35 6.18 -10.51
C ASP A 146 -14.19 6.58 -9.30
N GLU A 147 -15.26 5.83 -9.03
CA GLU A 147 -16.16 6.05 -7.89
C GLU A 147 -15.54 5.60 -6.56
N SER A 148 -14.66 4.59 -6.62
CA SER A 148 -14.06 3.95 -5.45
C SER A 148 -12.96 4.77 -4.75
N LYS A 149 -12.59 5.95 -5.30
CA LYS A 149 -11.61 6.91 -4.76
C LYS A 149 -10.44 6.28 -3.98
N HIS A 150 -9.75 5.36 -4.65
CA HIS A 150 -8.83 4.39 -4.03
C HIS A 150 -7.58 4.96 -3.36
N LEU A 151 -7.22 6.20 -3.68
CA LEU A 151 -6.06 6.88 -3.12
C LEU A 151 -6.23 8.40 -3.14
N HIS A 152 -6.71 8.98 -2.04
CA HIS A 152 -6.89 10.44 -1.93
C HIS A 152 -6.63 10.95 -0.51
N PHE A 153 -6.37 12.25 -0.40
CA PHE A 153 -6.11 12.93 0.87
C PHE A 153 -7.26 13.86 1.22
N GLU A 154 -7.76 13.76 2.44
CA GLU A 154 -8.78 14.64 3.00
C GLU A 154 -8.26 15.30 4.27
N LYS A 155 -8.61 16.57 4.49
CA LYS A 155 -8.40 17.23 5.77
C LYS A 155 -9.59 16.97 6.68
N VAL A 156 -9.38 16.22 7.76
CA VAL A 156 -10.41 15.97 8.76
C VAL A 156 -10.63 17.26 9.57
N LYS A 157 -11.87 17.75 9.57
CA LYS A 157 -12.28 18.99 10.26
C LYS A 157 -12.88 18.73 11.65
N ASP A 158 -13.19 17.48 11.98
CA ASP A 158 -13.84 17.14 13.24
C ASP A 158 -12.79 16.99 14.36
N GLU A 159 -12.79 17.96 15.29
CA GLU A 159 -11.93 17.92 16.48
C GLU A 159 -12.28 16.74 17.42
N ASN A 160 -13.49 16.18 17.33
CA ASN A 160 -13.85 14.99 18.11
C ASN A 160 -13.17 13.72 17.57
N GLU A 161 -12.86 13.65 16.28
CA GLU A 161 -12.09 12.52 15.73
C GLU A 161 -10.68 12.49 16.33
N LEU A 162 -10.00 13.63 16.47
CA LEU A 162 -8.69 13.69 17.11
C LEU A 162 -8.73 13.12 18.54
N LYS A 163 -9.78 13.46 19.31
CA LYS A 163 -10.00 12.95 20.67
C LYS A 163 -10.27 11.45 20.70
N ASN A 164 -11.13 10.95 19.80
CA ASN A 164 -11.45 9.53 19.69
C ASN A 164 -10.21 8.68 19.33
N LEU A 165 -9.28 9.27 18.57
CA LEU A 165 -7.99 8.67 18.23
C LEU A 165 -6.91 8.87 19.30
N GLY A 166 -7.21 9.55 20.41
CA GLY A 166 -6.26 9.82 21.49
C GLY A 166 -5.10 10.75 21.10
N LEU A 167 -5.30 11.60 20.08
CA LEU A 167 -4.27 12.49 19.53
C LEU A 167 -4.27 13.85 20.23
N ILE A 168 -3.12 14.53 20.19
CA ILE A 168 -2.95 15.85 20.84
C ILE A 168 -3.76 16.91 20.08
N GLU A 169 -4.58 17.66 20.81
CA GLU A 169 -5.36 18.79 20.29
C GLU A 169 -4.45 19.91 19.74
N GLY A 170 -4.92 20.62 18.70
CA GLY A 170 -4.20 21.74 18.08
C GLY A 170 -3.29 21.38 16.89
N LYS A 171 -3.20 20.10 16.52
CA LYS A 171 -2.60 19.64 15.25
C LYS A 171 -3.67 19.34 14.22
N ASN A 172 -3.34 19.51 12.93
CA ASN A 172 -4.26 19.12 11.85
C ASN A 172 -4.29 17.60 11.69
N LEU A 173 -5.46 17.00 11.47
CA LEU A 173 -5.57 15.60 11.05
C LEU A 173 -5.78 15.54 9.54
N ILE A 174 -4.86 14.88 8.85
CA ILE A 174 -4.96 14.55 7.44
C ILE A 174 -5.25 13.05 7.34
N ARG A 175 -6.25 12.68 6.55
CA ARG A 175 -6.57 11.28 6.27
C ARG A 175 -6.15 10.95 4.85
N LEU A 176 -5.31 9.92 4.71
CA LEU A 176 -5.07 9.26 3.44
C LEU A 176 -5.98 8.05 3.38
N PHE A 177 -6.90 8.06 2.42
CA PHE A 177 -7.72 6.90 2.12
C PHE A 177 -6.95 5.93 1.22
N PHE A 178 -6.98 4.65 1.58
CA PHE A 178 -6.29 3.60 0.86
C PHE A 178 -7.23 2.40 0.64
N ASN A 179 -7.47 2.06 -0.62
CA ASN A 179 -8.19 0.83 -1.00
C ASN A 179 -7.19 -0.26 -1.43
N PRO A 180 -6.94 -1.28 -0.60
CA PRO A 180 -6.00 -2.35 -0.90
C PRO A 180 -6.45 -3.28 -2.04
N GLY A 181 -7.76 -3.35 -2.34
CA GLY A 181 -8.29 -4.13 -3.46
C GLY A 181 -7.87 -3.54 -4.80
N LEU A 182 -8.04 -2.22 -4.96
CA LEU A 182 -7.61 -1.50 -6.16
C LEU A 182 -6.08 -1.46 -6.30
N PHE A 183 -5.36 -1.29 -5.19
CA PHE A 183 -3.91 -1.41 -5.21
C PHE A 183 -3.43 -2.80 -5.65
N TYR A 184 -4.08 -3.85 -5.17
CA TYR A 184 -3.80 -5.22 -5.59
C TYR A 184 -4.05 -5.43 -7.10
N ILE A 185 -5.18 -4.93 -7.62
CA ILE A 185 -5.54 -5.01 -9.05
C ILE A 185 -4.45 -4.33 -9.89
N ASP A 186 -4.03 -3.11 -9.52
CA ASP A 186 -2.98 -2.37 -10.24
C ASP A 186 -1.65 -3.12 -10.28
N LEU A 187 -1.23 -3.70 -9.15
CA LEU A 187 -0.02 -4.52 -9.08
C LEU A 187 -0.13 -5.76 -9.97
N LYS A 188 -1.26 -6.46 -9.91
CA LYS A 188 -1.51 -7.68 -10.69
C LYS A 188 -1.46 -7.37 -12.19
N GLU A 189 -2.13 -6.31 -12.63
CA GLU A 189 -2.11 -5.88 -14.02
C GLU A 189 -0.72 -5.46 -14.49
N ALA A 190 0.02 -4.69 -13.68
CA ALA A 190 1.36 -4.27 -14.02
C ALA A 190 2.30 -5.48 -14.18
N VAL A 191 2.20 -6.48 -13.28
CA VAL A 191 2.93 -7.76 -13.36
C VAL A 191 2.61 -8.52 -14.66
N GLN A 192 1.34 -8.54 -15.07
CA GLN A 192 0.90 -9.17 -16.31
C GLN A 192 1.48 -8.43 -17.54
N LYS A 193 1.40 -7.09 -17.56
CA LYS A 193 1.91 -6.26 -18.65
C LYS A 193 3.41 -6.45 -18.88
N ILE A 194 4.21 -6.54 -17.82
CA ILE A 194 5.67 -6.77 -17.92
C ILE A 194 6.05 -8.25 -18.11
N LYS A 195 5.06 -9.15 -18.17
CA LYS A 195 5.20 -10.60 -18.31
C LYS A 195 6.14 -11.21 -17.27
N LEU A 196 6.05 -10.74 -16.01
CA LEU A 196 6.99 -11.15 -14.95
C LEU A 196 6.94 -12.67 -14.71
N ILE A 197 5.73 -13.24 -14.68
CA ILE A 197 5.53 -14.68 -14.40
C ILE A 197 5.90 -15.55 -15.58
N GLU A 198 5.55 -15.16 -16.80
CA GLU A 198 5.94 -15.90 -18.01
C GLU A 198 7.47 -15.99 -18.15
N ARG A 199 8.19 -14.92 -17.78
CA ARG A 199 9.64 -14.85 -17.93
C ARG A 199 10.43 -15.45 -16.77
N TYR A 200 9.91 -15.40 -15.54
CA TYR A 200 10.68 -15.79 -14.33
C TYR A 200 10.01 -16.83 -13.44
N GLY A 201 8.79 -17.27 -13.78
CA GLY A 201 8.00 -18.19 -12.99
C GLY A 201 8.60 -19.58 -12.80
N THR A 202 9.70 -19.91 -13.48
CA THR A 202 10.43 -21.18 -13.32
C THR A 202 11.49 -21.14 -12.22
N ASN A 203 11.93 -19.95 -11.81
CA ASN A 203 12.99 -19.81 -10.82
C ASN A 203 12.46 -20.10 -9.40
N PRO A 204 13.28 -20.72 -8.53
CA PRO A 204 12.92 -20.92 -7.14
C PRO A 204 12.84 -19.61 -6.35
N PHE A 205 11.89 -19.51 -5.43
CA PHE A 205 11.66 -18.28 -4.67
C PHE A 205 12.77 -17.99 -3.64
N ASP A 206 13.40 -19.00 -3.05
CA ASP A 206 14.44 -18.81 -2.02
C ASP A 206 15.68 -18.09 -2.58
N ASN A 207 15.90 -18.16 -3.90
CA ASN A 207 16.92 -17.37 -4.60
C ASN A 207 16.63 -15.85 -4.57
N PHE A 208 15.44 -15.43 -4.14
CA PHE A 208 14.98 -14.03 -4.10
C PHE A 208 14.84 -13.46 -2.68
N ILE A 209 14.93 -14.30 -1.64
CA ILE A 209 14.79 -13.87 -0.24
C ILE A 209 16.11 -13.28 0.26
N SER A 210 16.04 -12.13 0.92
CA SER A 210 17.19 -11.53 1.61
C SER A 210 17.24 -11.92 3.09
N PRO A 211 18.43 -12.13 3.68
CA PRO A 211 18.60 -12.54 5.07
C PRO A 211 18.32 -11.46 6.13
N LYS A 212 18.00 -10.21 5.76
CA LYS A 212 17.95 -9.09 6.71
C LYS A 212 16.56 -8.47 6.86
N TYR A 213 16.04 -8.43 8.10
CA TYR A 213 14.92 -7.58 8.51
C TYR A 213 15.06 -7.15 9.98
N GLU A 214 15.15 -5.84 10.24
CA GLU A 214 15.03 -5.23 11.58
C GLU A 214 14.22 -3.91 11.49
N LYS A 215 13.55 -3.52 12.60
CA LYS A 215 12.49 -2.48 12.69
C LYS A 215 13.00 -1.07 12.97
N HIS A 216 12.48 -0.05 12.25
CA HIS A 216 12.36 1.35 12.71
C HIS A 216 11.14 2.06 12.06
N MET A 217 10.40 2.89 12.83
CA MET A 217 9.27 3.71 12.35
C MET A 217 9.28 5.12 12.99
N GLN A 218 9.68 6.16 12.25
CA GLN A 218 9.45 7.58 12.61
C GLN A 218 9.38 8.47 11.36
N ILE A 219 8.59 9.54 11.40
CA ILE A 219 8.50 10.60 10.38
C ILE A 219 8.87 11.94 11.02
N LYS A 220 9.76 12.72 10.38
CA LYS A 220 10.17 14.07 10.83
C LYS A 220 9.93 15.08 9.71
N CYS A 221 8.74 15.69 9.63
CA CYS A 221 8.44 16.79 8.71
C CYS A 221 7.21 17.63 9.15
N LYS A 222 7.15 18.90 8.72
CA LYS A 222 6.02 19.83 8.90
C LYS A 222 4.93 19.68 7.82
N LEU A 223 3.69 20.05 8.14
CA LEU A 223 2.50 20.05 7.29
C LEU A 223 2.67 20.97 6.09
N GLU A 224 3.22 22.16 6.30
CA GLU A 224 3.55 23.10 5.21
C GLU A 224 4.46 22.47 4.15
N THR A 225 5.27 21.47 4.54
CA THR A 225 6.09 20.70 3.61
C THR A 225 5.23 19.69 2.87
N LEU A 226 4.37 18.94 3.57
CA LEU A 226 3.44 17.99 2.96
C LEU A 226 2.48 18.66 1.95
N GLN A 227 1.92 19.82 2.29
CA GLN A 227 0.96 20.56 1.47
C GLN A 227 1.53 21.08 0.15
N ARG A 228 2.86 21.18 0.02
CA ARG A 228 3.50 21.52 -1.27
C ARG A 228 3.45 20.38 -2.28
N TYR A 229 3.20 19.16 -1.82
CA TYR A 229 3.19 17.96 -2.66
C TYR A 229 1.81 17.32 -2.79
N ILE A 230 0.82 17.77 -2.00
CA ILE A 230 -0.54 17.24 -2.05
C ILE A 230 -1.59 18.33 -2.28
N THR A 231 -2.43 18.12 -3.29
CA THR A 231 -3.76 18.76 -3.37
C THR A 231 -4.72 17.97 -2.48
N PHE A 232 -5.45 18.66 -1.60
CA PHE A 232 -6.58 18.10 -0.87
C PHE A 232 -7.81 18.11 -1.77
N GLU A 233 -8.60 17.03 -1.70
CA GLU A 233 -9.97 17.02 -2.23
C GLU A 233 -10.95 17.54 -1.18
#